data_AF-A0A0K9NSI2-F1
#
_entry.id   AF-A0A0K9NSI2-F1
#
_cell.length_a   1.000
_cell.length_b   1.000
_cell.length_c   1.000
_cell.angle_alpha   90.00
_cell.angle_beta   90.00
_cell.angle_gamma   90.00
#
_symmetry.space_group_name_H-M   'P 1'
#
loop_
_entity.id
_entity.type
_entity.pdbx_description
1 polymer ?
#
loop_
_entity_poly.entity_id
_entity_poly.type
_entity_poly.pdbx_seq_one_letter_code
_entity_poly.pdbx_strand_id
1 'polypeptide(L)'
;MEEEQSWKKERDRLMADITRLTLGECSGVAKKKPSHVAPVFKTLSNSMQKKFTEQYDIYLKCKETASLTPNQTFEFVECLDEVRRNIEEKSEKMKRRYWIKKALLTKKAKKSCNIDQLSHEVFKMETEASKMQDDYDVYNNINEELKVTPAYIKMIELCERRDEICENCSLEDEIGDISFEELLEIEKKDSAFWNLVKEWTIAQ
;
A
#
# COMPACT_ATOMS: atom_id res chain seq x y z
N MET A 1 43.61 -0.16 -9.78
CA MET A 1 42.60 -0.95 -10.52
C MET A 1 41.93 -2.00 -9.64
N GLU A 2 42.68 -2.75 -8.82
CA GLU A 2 42.11 -3.77 -7.91
C GLU A 2 41.23 -3.19 -6.79
N GLU A 3 41.60 -2.06 -6.19
CA GLU A 3 40.79 -1.39 -5.14
C GLU A 3 39.44 -0.88 -5.63
N GLU A 4 39.39 -0.44 -6.90
CA GLU A 4 38.18 0.10 -7.52
C GLU A 4 37.17 -1.02 -7.86
N GLN A 5 37.68 -2.21 -8.18
CA GLN A 5 36.88 -3.42 -8.34
C GLN A 5 36.39 -3.94 -6.98
N SER A 6 37.21 -3.87 -5.93
CA SER A 6 36.80 -4.21 -4.57
C SER A 6 35.65 -3.32 -4.07
N TRP A 7 35.71 -2.03 -4.36
CA TRP A 7 34.69 -1.07 -3.93
C TRP A 7 33.36 -1.25 -4.67
N LYS A 8 33.40 -1.60 -5.97
CA LYS A 8 32.20 -1.99 -6.71
C LYS A 8 31.57 -3.26 -6.13
N LYS A 9 32.38 -4.26 -5.78
CA LYS A 9 31.91 -5.53 -5.20
C LYS A 9 31.28 -5.36 -3.81
N GLU A 10 31.86 -4.51 -2.98
CA GLU A 10 31.34 -4.20 -1.63
C GLU A 10 30.06 -3.34 -1.71
N ARG A 11 30.02 -2.38 -2.64
CA ARG A 11 28.82 -1.63 -2.97
C ARG A 11 27.71 -2.54 -3.46
N ASP A 12 28.00 -3.48 -4.35
CA ASP A 12 26.99 -4.38 -4.93
C ASP A 12 26.47 -5.39 -3.87
N ARG A 13 27.31 -5.82 -2.92
CA ARG A 13 26.88 -6.57 -1.72
C ARG A 13 25.96 -5.76 -0.82
N LEU A 14 26.35 -4.54 -0.47
CA LEU A 14 25.54 -3.64 0.37
C LEU A 14 24.23 -3.23 -0.32
N MET A 15 24.26 -3.05 -1.64
CA MET A 15 23.05 -2.83 -2.43
C MET A 15 22.17 -4.07 -2.44
N ALA A 16 22.72 -5.28 -2.52
CA ALA A 16 21.94 -6.51 -2.39
C ALA A 16 21.34 -6.69 -0.99
N ASP A 17 22.04 -6.28 0.08
CA ASP A 17 21.50 -6.34 1.45
C ASP A 17 20.43 -5.25 1.68
N ILE A 18 20.65 -4.03 1.19
CA ILE A 18 19.64 -2.95 1.20
C ILE A 18 18.45 -3.28 0.29
N THR A 19 18.69 -4.00 -0.81
CA THR A 19 17.64 -4.46 -1.71
C THR A 19 16.85 -5.60 -1.09
N ARG A 20 17.49 -6.55 -0.39
CA ARG A 20 16.80 -7.55 0.46
C ARG A 20 16.01 -6.92 1.61
N LEU A 21 16.44 -5.75 2.09
CA LEU A 21 15.68 -4.92 3.04
C LEU A 21 14.51 -4.14 2.38
N THR A 22 14.38 -4.11 1.05
CA THR A 22 13.29 -3.38 0.35
C THR A 22 12.46 -4.20 -0.63
N LEU A 23 12.95 -5.36 -1.04
CA LEU A 23 12.25 -6.40 -1.78
C LEU A 23 12.36 -7.64 -0.90
N GLY A 24 11.30 -7.88 -0.12
CA GLY A 24 11.24 -8.96 0.85
C GLY A 24 11.49 -10.32 0.20
N GLU A 25 12.70 -10.83 0.37
CA GLU A 25 12.99 -12.25 0.31
C GLU A 25 13.39 -12.70 1.71
N CYS A 26 12.44 -13.19 2.48
CA CYS A 26 12.71 -14.01 3.67
C CYS A 26 11.69 -15.14 3.75
N SER A 27 12.17 -16.32 3.35
CA SER A 27 11.62 -17.60 3.78
C SER A 27 11.85 -17.76 5.29
N GLY A 28 10.79 -18.01 6.05
CA GLY A 28 10.87 -18.19 7.48
C GLY A 28 9.54 -17.99 8.19
N VAL A 29 8.59 -18.90 7.96
CA VAL A 29 7.26 -18.86 8.59
C VAL A 29 7.38 -19.20 10.08
N ALA A 30 7.52 -18.18 10.92
CA ALA A 30 7.24 -18.30 12.35
C ALA A 30 5.80 -17.83 12.61
N LYS A 31 4.86 -18.79 12.65
CA LYS A 31 3.45 -18.53 12.99
C LYS A 31 3.35 -17.95 14.40
N LYS A 32 3.16 -16.63 14.53
CA LYS A 32 2.72 -16.00 15.78
C LYS A 32 1.20 -15.96 15.84
N LYS A 33 0.65 -16.32 17.00
CA LYS A 33 -0.79 -16.28 17.30
C LYS A 33 -1.30 -14.82 17.20
N PRO A 34 -2.56 -14.62 16.77
CA PRO A 34 -3.13 -13.27 16.69
C PRO A 34 -3.28 -12.72 18.10
N SER A 35 -2.54 -11.67 18.38
CA SER A 35 -2.77 -10.78 19.51
C SER A 35 -3.95 -9.88 19.12
N HIS A 36 -4.99 -9.78 19.95
CA HIS A 36 -6.10 -8.82 19.77
C HIS A 36 -5.67 -7.34 19.86
N VAL A 37 -4.37 -7.06 19.96
CA VAL A 37 -3.81 -5.71 20.05
C VAL A 37 -3.36 -5.28 18.67
N ALA A 38 -3.84 -4.12 18.22
CA ALA A 38 -3.44 -3.53 16.94
C ALA A 38 -1.91 -3.38 16.83
N PRO A 39 -1.31 -3.76 15.70
CA PRO A 39 0.10 -3.58 15.44
C PRO A 39 0.52 -2.11 15.54
N VAL A 40 1.67 -1.86 16.17
CA VAL A 40 2.24 -0.52 16.31
C VAL A 40 3.39 -0.35 15.33
N PHE A 41 3.24 0.60 14.41
CA PHE A 41 4.32 1.02 13.54
C PHE A 41 5.15 2.09 14.23
N LYS A 42 6.46 1.89 14.28
CA LYS A 42 7.44 2.73 14.99
C LYS A 42 7.71 4.03 14.26
N THR A 43 7.49 4.06 12.96
CA THR A 43 7.84 5.20 12.11
C THR A 43 6.63 6.00 11.65
N LEU A 44 5.41 5.47 11.72
CA LEU A 44 4.19 6.21 11.34
C LEU A 44 3.97 7.46 12.21
N SER A 45 3.26 8.45 11.65
CA SER A 45 2.78 9.57 12.46
C SER A 45 1.64 9.11 13.37
N ASN A 46 1.40 9.82 14.47
CA ASN A 46 0.32 9.49 15.40
C ASN A 46 -1.06 9.48 14.72
N SER A 47 -1.30 10.38 13.75
CA SER A 47 -2.55 10.41 13.00
C SER A 47 -2.73 9.18 12.12
N MET A 48 -1.66 8.76 11.40
CA MET A 48 -1.69 7.56 10.57
C MET A 48 -1.81 6.30 11.42
N GLN A 49 -1.09 6.21 12.54
CA GLN A 49 -1.20 5.08 13.46
C GLN A 49 -2.60 4.97 14.05
N LYS A 50 -3.23 6.10 14.41
CA LYS A 50 -4.61 6.12 14.91
C LYS A 50 -5.59 5.64 13.85
N LYS A 51 -5.50 6.18 12.63
CA LYS A 51 -6.34 5.75 11.49
C LYS A 51 -6.16 4.26 11.19
N PHE A 52 -4.92 3.78 11.16
CA PHE A 52 -4.61 2.37 10.98
C PHE A 52 -5.23 1.50 12.09
N THR A 53 -5.09 1.91 13.35
CA THR A 53 -5.64 1.19 14.51
C THR A 53 -7.15 1.07 14.41
N GLU A 54 -7.84 2.17 14.09
CA GLU A 54 -9.30 2.17 13.91
C GLU A 54 -9.74 1.21 12.79
N GLN A 55 -9.06 1.23 11.65
CA GLN A 55 -9.36 0.35 10.52
C GLN A 55 -9.02 -1.12 10.82
N TYR A 56 -7.92 -1.37 11.54
CA TYR A 56 -7.52 -2.70 11.97
C TYR A 56 -8.51 -3.31 12.97
N ASP A 57 -9.05 -2.51 13.90
CA ASP A 57 -10.07 -2.95 14.84
C ASP A 57 -11.38 -3.32 14.12
N ILE A 58 -11.78 -2.56 13.11
CA ILE A 58 -12.94 -2.88 12.26
C ILE A 58 -12.68 -4.19 11.51
N TYR A 59 -11.50 -4.35 10.91
CA TYR A 59 -11.09 -5.58 10.23
C TYR A 59 -11.13 -6.79 11.16
N LEU A 60 -10.55 -6.69 12.36
CA LEU A 60 -10.55 -7.78 13.35
C LEU A 60 -11.95 -8.18 13.79
N LYS A 61 -12.80 -7.20 14.15
CA LYS A 61 -14.19 -7.48 14.56
C LYS A 61 -14.97 -8.19 13.46
N CYS A 62 -14.85 -7.72 12.22
CA CYS A 62 -15.54 -8.31 11.08
C CYS A 62 -14.98 -9.70 10.69
N LYS A 63 -13.68 -9.93 10.94
CA LYS A 63 -13.03 -11.25 10.76
C LYS A 63 -13.55 -12.25 11.79
N GLU A 64 -13.75 -11.84 13.04
CA GLU A 64 -14.31 -12.68 14.11
C GLU A 64 -15.79 -13.05 13.87
N THR A 65 -16.59 -12.11 13.35
CA THR A 65 -18.02 -12.32 13.07
C THR A 65 -18.30 -12.94 11.70
N ALA A 66 -17.27 -13.29 10.93
CA ALA A 66 -17.36 -13.78 9.54
C ALA A 66 -18.21 -12.88 8.60
N SER A 67 -18.31 -11.59 8.91
CA SER A 67 -19.19 -10.63 8.24
C SER A 67 -18.42 -9.55 7.47
N LEU A 68 -17.15 -9.79 7.17
CA LEU A 68 -16.31 -8.83 6.46
C LEU A 68 -16.85 -8.62 5.03
N THR A 69 -17.30 -7.39 4.76
CA THR A 69 -17.80 -7.02 3.43
C THR A 69 -16.65 -6.66 2.48
N PRO A 70 -16.82 -6.81 1.16
CA PRO A 70 -15.81 -6.37 0.19
C PRO A 70 -15.45 -4.89 0.32
N ASN A 71 -16.41 -4.00 0.60
CA ASN A 71 -16.15 -2.57 0.78
C ASN A 71 -15.28 -2.27 2.01
N GLN A 72 -15.55 -2.90 3.15
CA GLN A 72 -14.71 -2.75 4.35
C GLN A 72 -13.31 -3.30 4.12
N THR A 73 -13.20 -4.38 3.35
CA THR A 73 -11.90 -4.93 2.94
C THR A 73 -11.14 -3.94 2.07
N PHE A 74 -11.83 -3.28 1.14
CA PHE A 74 -11.25 -2.24 0.28
C PHE A 74 -10.73 -1.05 1.09
N GLU A 75 -11.53 -0.50 2.01
CA GLU A 75 -11.10 0.60 2.89
C GLU A 75 -9.85 0.24 3.72
N PHE A 76 -9.79 -1.00 4.22
CA PHE A 76 -8.61 -1.49 4.94
C PHE A 76 -7.39 -1.64 4.02
N VAL A 77 -7.57 -2.13 2.79
CA VAL A 77 -6.51 -2.22 1.76
C VAL A 77 -5.98 -0.83 1.41
N GLU A 78 -6.84 0.17 1.22
CA GLU A 78 -6.40 1.55 0.97
C GLU A 78 -5.62 2.12 2.15
N CYS A 79 -6.04 1.83 3.38
CA CYS A 79 -5.32 2.22 4.58
C CYS A 79 -3.93 1.57 4.64
N LEU A 80 -3.83 0.27 4.33
CA LEU A 80 -2.55 -0.45 4.24
C LEU A 80 -1.65 0.11 3.14
N ASP A 81 -2.21 0.49 1.99
CA ASP A 81 -1.45 1.12 0.91
C ASP A 81 -0.87 2.48 1.33
N GLU A 82 -1.65 3.28 2.07
CA GLU A 82 -1.18 4.54 2.65
C GLU A 82 -0.01 4.32 3.61
N VAL A 83 -0.08 3.28 4.47
CA VAL A 83 1.01 2.88 5.36
C VAL A 83 2.25 2.47 4.57
N ARG A 84 2.09 1.61 3.56
CA ARG A 84 3.19 1.18 2.68
C ARG A 84 3.90 2.37 2.04
N ARG A 85 3.14 3.25 1.39
CA ARG A 85 3.69 4.46 0.74
C ARG A 85 4.49 5.32 1.72
N ASN A 86 4.03 5.45 2.97
CA ASN A 86 4.73 6.22 3.99
C ASN A 86 6.07 5.59 4.40
N ILE A 87 6.10 4.27 4.58
CA ILE A 87 7.31 3.52 4.91
C ILE A 87 8.32 3.65 3.76
N GLU A 88 7.86 3.44 2.51
CA GLU A 88 8.68 3.56 1.31
C GLU A 88 9.27 4.97 1.16
N GLU A 89 8.45 6.01 1.27
CA GLU A 89 8.90 7.40 1.17
C GLU A 89 9.97 7.73 2.22
N LYS A 90 9.77 7.31 3.47
CA LYS A 90 10.74 7.51 4.55
C LYS A 90 12.03 6.74 4.31
N SER A 91 11.93 5.50 3.83
CA SER A 91 13.09 4.67 3.51
C SER A 91 13.94 5.29 2.39
N GLU A 92 13.31 5.81 1.33
CA GLU A 92 14.00 6.47 0.22
C GLU A 92 14.71 7.76 0.67
N LYS A 93 14.01 8.60 1.44
CA LYS A 93 14.61 9.80 2.04
C LYS A 93 15.79 9.44 2.93
N MET A 94 15.69 8.36 3.69
CA MET A 94 16.77 7.89 4.57
C MET A 94 17.97 7.37 3.77
N LYS A 95 17.75 6.46 2.81
CA LYS A 95 18.80 5.89 1.95
C LYS A 95 19.64 7.00 1.32
N ARG A 96 19.00 8.02 0.75
CA ARG A 96 19.70 9.17 0.15
C ARG A 96 20.61 9.87 1.16
N ARG A 97 20.11 10.18 2.36
CA ARG A 97 20.93 10.80 3.42
C ARG A 97 22.06 9.90 3.89
N TYR A 98 21.80 8.61 4.07
CA TYR A 98 22.79 7.62 4.48
C TYR A 98 23.97 7.58 3.51
N TRP A 99 23.68 7.46 2.21
CA TRP A 99 24.73 7.42 1.18
C TRP A 99 25.55 8.69 1.12
N ILE A 100 24.92 9.86 1.24
CA ILE A 100 25.63 11.15 1.30
C ILE A 100 26.60 11.16 2.50
N LYS A 101 26.14 10.79 3.70
CA LYS A 101 27.01 10.83 4.89
C LYS A 101 28.11 9.76 4.85
N LYS A 102 27.83 8.56 4.34
CA LYS A 102 28.84 7.50 4.18
C LYS A 102 29.92 7.90 3.16
N ALA A 103 29.53 8.56 2.07
CA ALA A 103 30.48 9.14 1.12
C ALA A 103 31.32 10.27 1.76
N LEU A 104 30.70 11.12 2.60
CA LEU A 104 31.41 12.16 3.34
C LEU A 104 32.40 11.58 4.36
N LEU A 105 32.04 10.52 5.09
CA LEU A 105 32.95 9.80 5.98
C LEU A 105 34.16 9.27 5.22
N THR A 106 33.96 8.67 4.06
CA THR A 106 35.05 8.12 3.24
C THR A 106 35.99 9.23 2.72
N LYS A 107 35.43 10.41 2.39
CA LYS A 107 36.22 11.58 1.94
C LYS A 107 36.91 12.32 3.09
N LYS A 108 36.26 12.48 4.25
CA LYS A 108 36.80 13.17 5.44
C LYS A 108 37.68 12.27 6.32
N ALA A 109 37.56 10.95 6.25
CA ALA A 109 38.57 10.05 6.84
C ALA A 109 39.99 10.35 6.32
N LYS A 110 40.11 11.00 5.15
CA LYS A 110 41.37 11.49 4.57
C LYS A 110 41.80 12.88 5.07
N LYS A 111 40.95 13.60 5.81
CA LYS A 111 41.16 14.97 6.34
C LYS A 111 40.58 15.06 7.76
N SER A 112 41.45 15.04 8.78
CA SER A 112 41.21 14.71 10.20
C SER A 112 40.15 15.50 11.02
N CYS A 113 39.19 16.21 10.43
CA CYS A 113 38.20 17.00 11.16
C CYS A 113 36.76 16.45 11.00
N ASN A 114 36.14 16.17 12.15
CA ASN A 114 34.71 15.86 12.32
C ASN A 114 34.22 14.47 11.84
N ILE A 115 34.99 13.41 12.14
CA ILE A 115 34.64 12.02 11.79
C ILE A 115 33.66 11.41 12.82
N ASP A 116 33.84 11.70 14.11
CA ASP A 116 33.03 11.11 15.18
C ASP A 116 31.56 11.52 15.08
N GLN A 117 31.28 12.80 14.80
CA GLN A 117 29.91 13.29 14.62
C GLN A 117 29.23 12.61 13.42
N LEU A 118 29.94 12.51 12.28
CA LEU A 118 29.41 11.86 11.09
C LEU A 118 29.16 10.36 11.31
N SER A 119 30.04 9.69 12.07
CA SER A 119 29.89 8.28 12.41
C SER A 119 28.68 8.06 13.31
N HIS A 120 28.51 8.91 14.33
CA HIS A 120 27.32 8.90 15.18
C HIS A 120 26.03 9.15 14.37
N GLU A 121 26.06 10.10 13.44
CA GLU A 121 24.93 10.37 12.55
C GLU A 121 24.58 9.19 11.63
N VAL A 122 25.58 8.45 11.15
CA VAL A 122 25.39 7.24 10.36
C VAL A 122 24.78 6.12 11.21
N PHE A 123 25.30 5.89 12.42
CA PHE A 123 24.76 4.91 13.34
C PHE A 123 23.29 5.19 13.71
N LYS A 124 22.94 6.46 13.92
CA LYS A 124 21.55 6.86 14.15
C LYS A 124 20.66 6.51 12.96
N MET A 125 21.14 6.73 11.73
CA MET A 125 20.39 6.38 10.52
C MET A 125 20.22 4.86 10.35
N GLU A 126 21.20 4.06 10.76
CA GLU A 126 21.08 2.58 10.75
C GLU A 126 20.03 2.11 11.76
N THR A 127 19.97 2.73 12.93
CA THR A 127 18.91 2.47 13.91
C THR A 127 17.52 2.84 13.37
N GLU A 128 17.41 3.98 12.70
CA GLU A 128 16.16 4.39 12.05
C GLU A 128 15.77 3.45 10.89
N ALA A 129 16.74 2.96 10.11
CA ALA A 129 16.51 1.98 9.05
C ALA A 129 16.01 0.63 9.62
N SER A 130 16.58 0.17 10.73
CA SER A 130 16.09 -1.03 11.43
C SER A 130 14.62 -0.89 11.86
N LYS A 131 14.20 0.29 12.32
CA LYS A 131 12.78 0.53 12.66
C LYS A 131 11.86 0.50 11.44
N MET A 132 12.32 1.02 10.30
CA MET A 132 11.55 0.95 9.05
C MET A 132 11.42 -0.49 8.54
N GLN A 133 12.46 -1.31 8.74
CA GLN A 133 12.39 -2.75 8.45
C GLN A 133 11.34 -3.44 9.32
N ASP A 134 11.36 -3.19 10.63
CA ASP A 134 10.37 -3.76 11.55
C ASP A 134 8.93 -3.38 11.11
N ASP A 135 8.73 -2.13 10.71
CA ASP A 135 7.44 -1.64 10.20
C ASP A 135 7.03 -2.34 8.90
N TYR A 136 7.98 -2.60 8.00
CA TYR A 136 7.74 -3.34 6.75
C TYR A 136 7.35 -4.80 7.03
N ASP A 137 8.00 -5.45 7.99
CA ASP A 137 7.68 -6.82 8.40
C ASP A 137 6.27 -6.89 9.03
N VAL A 138 5.90 -5.89 9.85
CA VAL A 138 4.54 -5.77 10.38
C VAL A 138 3.52 -5.63 9.24
N TYR A 139 3.78 -4.74 8.29
CA TYR A 139 2.92 -4.57 7.11
C TYR A 139 2.75 -5.87 6.33
N ASN A 140 3.85 -6.59 6.04
CA ASN A 140 3.81 -7.82 5.26
C ASN A 140 2.98 -8.90 5.95
N ASN A 141 3.16 -9.08 7.26
CA ASN A 141 2.36 -10.04 8.03
C ASN A 141 0.86 -9.75 7.92
N ILE A 142 0.46 -8.49 8.09
CA ILE A 142 -0.95 -8.10 8.00
C ILE A 142 -1.48 -8.30 6.58
N ASN A 143 -0.70 -7.91 5.58
CA ASN A 143 -1.07 -8.02 4.17
C ASN A 143 -1.22 -9.49 3.74
N GLU A 144 -0.34 -10.38 4.18
CA GLU A 144 -0.45 -11.82 3.95
C GLU A 144 -1.68 -12.42 4.63
N GLU A 145 -1.96 -12.04 5.88
CA GLU A 145 -3.17 -12.44 6.58
C GLU A 145 -4.45 -11.96 5.90
N LEU A 146 -4.42 -10.76 5.31
CA LEU A 146 -5.57 -10.19 4.59
C LEU A 146 -5.83 -10.94 3.28
N LYS A 147 -4.78 -11.25 2.52
CA LYS A 147 -4.87 -11.89 1.21
C LYS A 147 -5.54 -13.25 1.21
N VAL A 148 -5.46 -13.97 2.32
CA VAL A 148 -6.10 -15.28 2.48
C VAL A 148 -7.56 -15.20 2.93
N THR A 149 -8.08 -14.00 3.23
CA THR A 149 -9.47 -13.86 3.67
C THR A 149 -10.46 -14.00 2.50
N PRO A 150 -11.61 -14.66 2.69
CA PRO A 150 -12.62 -14.79 1.64
C PRO A 150 -13.14 -13.45 1.12
N ALA A 151 -13.20 -12.42 1.98
CA ALA A 151 -13.65 -11.09 1.59
C ALA A 151 -12.65 -10.39 0.67
N TYR A 152 -11.34 -10.57 0.90
CA TYR A 152 -10.30 -10.04 0.02
C TYR A 152 -10.34 -10.71 -1.35
N ILE A 153 -10.44 -12.05 -1.39
CA ILE A 153 -10.56 -12.80 -2.65
C ILE A 153 -11.78 -12.31 -3.44
N LYS A 154 -12.94 -12.21 -2.78
CA LYS A 154 -14.17 -11.72 -3.39
C LYS A 154 -14.07 -10.26 -3.85
N MET A 155 -13.33 -9.41 -3.14
CA MET A 155 -13.05 -8.03 -3.56
C MET A 155 -12.24 -8.02 -4.86
N ILE A 156 -11.19 -8.83 -4.96
CA ILE A 156 -10.38 -8.95 -6.19
C ILE A 156 -11.23 -9.45 -7.36
N GLU A 157 -12.04 -10.51 -7.17
CA GLU A 157 -12.96 -11.01 -8.21
C GLU A 157 -13.94 -9.93 -8.69
N LEU A 158 -14.44 -9.07 -7.79
CA LEU A 158 -15.32 -7.96 -8.15
C LEU A 158 -14.57 -6.84 -8.90
N CYS A 159 -13.32 -6.57 -8.53
CA CYS A 159 -12.47 -5.62 -9.25
C CYS A 159 -12.14 -6.13 -10.66
N GLU A 160 -11.76 -7.40 -10.80
CA GLU A 160 -11.48 -8.03 -12.10
C GLU A 160 -12.72 -8.01 -12.99
N ARG A 161 -13.89 -8.40 -12.46
CA ARG A 161 -15.14 -8.33 -13.23
C ARG A 161 -15.48 -6.89 -13.64
N ARG A 162 -15.23 -5.90 -12.79
CA ARG A 162 -15.43 -4.49 -13.15
C ARG A 162 -14.49 -4.08 -14.28
N ASP A 163 -13.24 -4.48 -14.22
CA ASP A 163 -12.24 -4.13 -15.23
C ASP A 163 -12.55 -4.82 -16.57
N GLU A 164 -12.98 -6.09 -16.55
CA GLU A 164 -13.53 -6.79 -17.72
C GLU A 164 -14.78 -6.10 -18.28
N ILE A 165 -15.70 -5.67 -17.42
CA ILE A 165 -16.87 -4.89 -17.85
C ILE A 165 -16.41 -3.55 -18.45
N CYS A 166 -15.41 -2.88 -17.89
CA CYS A 166 -14.92 -1.60 -18.42
C CYS A 166 -14.17 -1.75 -19.74
N GLU A 167 -13.41 -2.84 -19.93
CA GLU A 167 -12.72 -3.17 -21.18
C GLU A 167 -13.70 -3.65 -22.26
N ASN A 168 -14.73 -4.42 -21.89
CA ASN A 168 -15.76 -4.90 -22.82
C ASN A 168 -16.86 -3.86 -23.06
N CYS A 169 -17.09 -2.94 -22.12
CA CYS A 169 -17.92 -1.75 -22.29
C CYS A 169 -17.02 -0.60 -22.77
N SER A 170 -16.32 -0.82 -23.88
CA SER A 170 -16.10 0.31 -24.79
C SER A 170 -17.49 0.81 -25.17
N LEU A 171 -18.01 1.75 -24.38
CA LEU A 171 -19.28 2.42 -24.64
C LEU A 171 -19.27 3.11 -26.01
N GLU A 172 -18.11 3.21 -26.66
CA GLU A 172 -17.97 3.65 -28.05
C GLU A 172 -18.55 2.64 -29.07
N ASP A 173 -18.58 1.33 -28.78
CA ASP A 173 -19.06 0.32 -29.73
C ASP A 173 -20.56 0.00 -29.60
N GLU A 174 -21.16 0.17 -28.41
CA GLU A 174 -22.61 -0.03 -28.17
C GLU A 174 -23.42 1.28 -28.06
N ILE A 175 -22.77 2.43 -27.82
CA ILE A 175 -23.34 3.77 -28.06
C ILE A 175 -22.82 4.26 -29.42
N GLY A 176 -23.00 3.45 -30.46
CA GLY A 176 -22.75 3.92 -31.83
C GLY A 176 -23.69 5.08 -32.13
N ASP A 177 -23.16 6.30 -32.30
CA ASP A 177 -23.82 7.54 -32.74
C ASP A 177 -25.31 7.71 -32.38
N ILE A 178 -25.73 7.28 -31.18
CA ILE A 178 -27.13 7.48 -30.79
C ILE A 178 -27.28 8.98 -30.56
N SER A 179 -28.10 9.62 -31.37
CA SER A 179 -28.35 11.04 -31.22
C SER A 179 -29.15 11.26 -29.94
N PHE A 180 -29.00 12.43 -29.33
CA PHE A 180 -29.87 12.86 -28.22
C PHE A 180 -31.37 12.73 -28.58
N GLU A 181 -31.71 12.90 -29.85
CA GLU A 181 -33.08 12.75 -30.35
C GLU A 181 -33.56 11.30 -30.33
N GLU A 182 -32.70 10.33 -30.67
CA GLU A 182 -33.03 8.90 -30.58
C GLU A 182 -33.20 8.43 -29.13
N LEU A 183 -32.37 8.91 -28.21
CA LEU A 183 -32.56 8.67 -26.78
C LEU A 183 -33.92 9.17 -26.28
N LEU A 184 -34.30 10.40 -26.69
CA LEU A 184 -35.60 10.97 -26.35
C LEU A 184 -36.75 10.16 -26.97
N GLU A 185 -36.60 9.61 -28.16
CA GLU A 185 -37.61 8.76 -28.77
C GLU A 185 -37.76 7.42 -28.03
N ILE A 186 -36.67 6.81 -27.58
CA ILE A 186 -36.69 5.58 -26.79
C ILE A 186 -37.41 5.84 -25.46
N GLU A 187 -37.04 6.92 -24.76
CA GLU A 187 -37.66 7.29 -23.49
C GLU A 187 -39.15 7.64 -23.66
N LYS A 188 -39.54 8.37 -24.72
CA LYS A 188 -40.96 8.66 -25.03
C LYS A 188 -41.78 7.40 -25.31
N LYS A 189 -41.16 6.36 -25.89
CA LYS A 189 -41.81 5.08 -26.20
C LYS A 189 -41.88 4.15 -24.98
N ASP A 190 -41.09 4.40 -23.94
CA ASP A 190 -41.12 3.66 -22.68
C ASP A 190 -42.38 3.98 -21.87
N SER A 191 -43.49 3.37 -22.30
CA SER A 191 -44.79 3.52 -21.66
C SER A 191 -44.80 2.99 -20.22
N ALA A 192 -43.93 2.04 -19.88
CA ALA A 192 -43.84 1.50 -18.52
C ALA A 192 -43.27 2.53 -17.56
N PHE A 193 -42.18 3.20 -17.97
CA PHE A 193 -41.59 4.31 -17.22
C PHE A 193 -42.60 5.45 -16.98
N TRP A 194 -43.29 5.91 -18.01
CA TRP A 194 -44.26 7.02 -17.88
C TRP A 194 -45.52 6.65 -17.09
N ASN A 195 -45.95 5.39 -17.11
CA ASN A 195 -47.08 4.94 -16.31
C ASN A 195 -46.72 4.89 -14.81
N LEU A 196 -45.50 4.44 -14.47
CA LEU A 196 -45.00 4.44 -13.09
C LEU A 196 -44.87 5.86 -12.53
N VAL A 197 -44.35 6.80 -13.34
CA VAL A 197 -44.26 8.22 -12.95
C VAL A 197 -45.66 8.82 -12.71
N LYS A 198 -46.65 8.48 -13.55
CA LYS A 198 -48.04 8.94 -13.36
C LYS A 198 -48.67 8.37 -12.10
N GLU A 199 -48.46 7.09 -11.81
CA GLU A 199 -48.95 6.46 -10.57
C GLU A 199 -48.36 7.13 -9.33
N TRP A 200 -47.09 7.52 -9.37
CA TRP A 200 -46.45 8.27 -8.28
C TRP A 200 -46.93 9.71 -8.16
N THR A 201 -47.32 10.35 -9.28
CA THR A 201 -47.78 11.74 -9.28
C THR A 201 -49.25 11.87 -8.84
N ILE A 202 -50.07 10.83 -9.02
CA ILE A 202 -51.48 10.80 -8.59
C ILE A 202 -51.62 10.42 -7.10
N ALA A 203 -50.55 9.88 -6.48
CA ALA A 203 -50.52 9.47 -5.09
C ALA A 203 -50.09 10.58 -4.09
N GLN A 204 -50.02 11.85 -4.52
CA GLN A 204 -49.84 13.04 -3.67
C GLN A 204 -51.10 13.91 -3.67
#